data_AF-A0A970DK85-F1
#
_entry.id   AF-A0A970DK85-F1
#
_cell.length_a   1.000
_cell.length_b   1.000
_cell.length_c   1.000
_cell.angle_alpha   90.00
_cell.angle_beta   90.00
_cell.angle_gamma   90.00
#
_symmetry.space_group_name_H-M   'P 1'
#
loop_
_entity.id
_entity.type
_entity.pdbx_description
1 polymer ?
#
loop_
_entity_poly.entity_id
_entity_poly.type
_entity_poly.pdbx_seq_one_letter_code
_entity_poly.pdbx_strand_id
1 'polypeptide(L)'
;MVLIISDRENNIRSDGNPNLVIFDGPCKVKTYKEGPYVILLLGARVEEDGRLSGYDYLFEELLLTLEVIAVIATEKSQKLAEICSRYHVPLIEVG
;
A
#
# COMPACT_ATOMS: atom_id res chain seq x y z
N MET A 1 6.77 -9.48 4.16
CA MET A 1 7.33 -8.11 4.29
C MET A 1 6.19 -7.14 4.52
N VAL A 2 6.46 -5.98 5.12
CA VAL A 2 5.48 -4.91 5.29
C VAL A 2 5.87 -3.75 4.40
N LEU A 3 5.03 -3.42 3.43
CA LEU A 3 5.16 -2.20 2.64
C LEU A 3 4.34 -1.11 3.31
N ILE A 4 5.00 -0.04 3.74
CA ILE A 4 4.36 1.09 4.38
C ILE A 4 4.19 2.20 3.35
N ILE A 5 2.95 2.62 3.15
CA ILE A 5 2.57 3.77 2.33
C ILE A 5 1.93 4.76 3.28
N SER A 6 2.55 5.92 3.45
CA SER A 6 2.03 6.95 4.33
C SER A 6 1.81 8.25 3.58
N ASP A 7 1.01 9.14 4.16
CA ASP A 7 1.11 10.54 3.77
C ASP A 7 2.53 11.08 4.02
N ARG A 8 2.84 12.24 3.44
CA ARG A 8 4.16 12.88 3.58
C ARG A 8 4.45 13.42 4.98
N GLU A 9 3.46 13.47 5.86
CA GLU A 9 3.63 14.04 7.21
C GLU A 9 4.13 13.00 8.22
N ASN A 10 3.89 11.72 7.94
CA ASN A 10 4.40 10.61 8.74
C ASN A 10 5.90 10.37 8.48
N ASN A 11 6.74 10.74 9.45
CA ASN A 11 8.20 10.53 9.43
C ASN A 11 8.58 9.06 9.75
N ILE A 12 8.17 8.12 8.89
CA ILE A 12 8.41 6.70 9.10
C ILE A 12 9.84 6.34 8.69
N ARG A 13 10.55 5.68 9.59
CA ARG A 13 11.90 5.16 9.35
C ARG A 13 11.86 3.64 9.44
N SER A 14 12.61 2.98 8.57
CA SER A 14 12.74 1.52 8.61
C SER A 14 13.72 1.03 9.67
N ASP A 15 14.52 1.93 10.29
CA ASP A 15 15.57 1.65 11.29
C ASP A 15 16.44 0.42 10.98
N GLY A 16 16.67 0.14 9.69
CA GLY A 16 17.46 -1.00 9.22
C GLY A 16 16.74 -2.35 9.28
N ASN A 17 15.44 -2.40 9.59
CA ASN A 17 14.65 -3.62 9.55
C ASN A 17 14.43 -4.05 8.09
N PRO A 18 14.99 -5.19 7.65
CA PRO A 18 14.91 -5.62 6.26
C PRO A 18 13.52 -6.08 5.81
N ASN A 19 12.58 -6.24 6.76
CA ASN A 19 11.20 -6.62 6.49
C ASN A 19 10.27 -5.41 6.30
N LEU A 20 10.75 -4.19 6.59
CA LEU A 20 10.01 -2.95 6.41
C LEU A 20 10.48 -2.25 5.12
N VAL A 21 9.55 -2.05 4.20
CA VAL A 21 9.78 -1.32 2.95
C VAL A 21 8.95 -0.04 3.02
N ILE A 22 9.59 1.12 2.85
CA ILE A 22 8.87 2.39 2.77
C ILE A 22 8.62 2.71 1.31
N PHE A 23 7.37 3.02 0.97
CA PHE A 23 6.99 3.36 -0.38
C PHE A 23 7.52 4.74 -0.76
N ASP A 24 8.54 4.75 -1.60
CA ASP A 24 9.22 5.97 -2.10
C ASP A 24 8.81 6.29 -3.55
N GLY A 25 7.65 5.76 -3.96
CA GLY A 25 7.04 6.01 -5.26
C GLY A 25 7.11 4.86 -6.28
N PRO A 26 6.43 5.04 -7.42
CA PRO A 26 6.13 3.97 -8.38
C PRO A 26 7.36 3.33 -9.02
N CYS A 27 8.36 4.15 -9.34
CA CYS A 27 9.54 3.71 -10.09
C CYS A 27 10.36 2.64 -9.36
N LYS A 28 10.24 2.54 -8.02
CA LYS A 28 10.99 1.59 -7.21
C LYS A 28 10.25 0.28 -6.93
N VAL A 29 8.97 0.17 -7.25
CA VAL A 29 8.16 -1.02 -6.94
C VAL A 29 8.78 -2.29 -7.54
N LYS A 30 9.26 -2.21 -8.78
CA LYS A 30 9.93 -3.33 -9.46
C LYS A 30 11.28 -3.75 -8.85
N THR A 31 11.84 -2.93 -7.96
CA THR A 31 13.11 -3.19 -7.26
C THR A 31 12.91 -3.76 -5.87
N TYR A 32 11.67 -3.86 -5.40
CA TYR A 32 11.35 -4.45 -4.12
C TYR A 32 11.67 -5.95 -4.12
N LYS A 33 12.04 -6.47 -2.95
CA LYS A 33 12.41 -7.88 -2.80
C LYS A 33 11.25 -8.79 -3.14
N GLU A 34 11.55 -10.00 -3.60
CA GLU A 34 10.53 -11.01 -3.83
C GLU A 34 9.98 -11.55 -2.49
N GLY A 35 8.68 -11.88 -2.48
CA GLY A 35 7.97 -12.51 -1.37
C GLY A 35 6.65 -11.83 -1.02
N PRO A 36 5.90 -12.39 -0.05
CA PRO A 36 4.58 -11.90 0.29
C PRO A 36 4.64 -10.57 1.04
N TYR A 37 3.77 -9.63 0.67
CA TYR A 37 3.64 -8.30 1.23
C TYR A 37 2.33 -8.13 2.00
N VAL A 38 2.42 -7.52 3.18
CA VAL A 38 1.31 -6.82 3.80
C VAL A 38 1.49 -5.33 3.49
N ILE A 39 0.48 -4.69 2.90
CA ILE A 39 0.51 -3.25 2.67
C ILE A 39 -0.14 -2.57 3.88
N LEU A 40 0.53 -1.58 4.45
CA LEU A 40 0.03 -0.74 5.53
C LEU A 40 -0.12 0.69 4.99
N LEU A 41 -1.36 1.16 4.87
CA LEU A 41 -1.74 2.52 4.50
C LEU A 41 -1.93 3.36 5.77
N LEU A 42 -1.02 4.30 6.01
CA LEU A 42 -1.02 5.20 7.18
C LEU A 42 -1.36 6.62 6.74
N GLY A 43 -2.65 6.98 6.83
CA GLY A 43 -3.18 8.26 6.34
C GLY A 43 -3.14 8.42 4.81
N ALA A 44 -2.51 7.50 4.08
CA ALA A 44 -2.56 7.45 2.63
C ALA A 44 -3.96 7.01 2.16
N ARG A 45 -4.50 7.72 1.18
CA ARG A 45 -5.82 7.45 0.60
C ARG A 45 -5.70 6.81 -0.77
N VAL A 46 -6.70 6.01 -1.13
CA VAL A 46 -6.96 5.64 -2.52
C VAL A 46 -8.15 6.49 -2.98
N GLU A 47 -7.89 7.35 -3.95
CA GLU A 47 -8.87 8.25 -4.57
C GLU A 47 -9.89 7.47 -5.39
N GLU A 48 -11.02 8.10 -5.73
CA GLU A 48 -12.13 7.45 -6.46
C GLU A 48 -11.73 6.88 -7.84
N ASP A 49 -10.70 7.45 -8.47
CA ASP A 49 -10.14 6.95 -9.73
C ASP A 49 -9.18 5.76 -9.54
N GLY A 50 -8.97 5.31 -8.31
CA GLY A 50 -8.12 4.19 -7.93
C GLY A 50 -6.65 4.56 -7.70
N ARG A 51 -6.29 5.85 -7.73
CA ARG A 51 -4.91 6.30 -7.52
C ARG A 51 -4.58 6.50 -6.06
N LEU A 52 -3.31 6.28 -5.71
CA LEU A 52 -2.78 6.60 -4.38
C LEU A 52 -2.61 8.12 -4.22
N SER A 53 -3.18 8.68 -3.16
CA SER A 53 -3.10 10.11 -2.87
C SER A 53 -1.65 10.59 -2.81
N GLY A 54 -1.33 11.63 -3.58
CA GLY A 54 0.04 12.17 -3.65
C GLY A 54 0.98 11.43 -4.60
N TYR A 55 0.49 10.42 -5.33
CA TYR A 55 1.23 9.66 -6.34
C TYR A 55 0.42 9.51 -7.63
N ASP A 56 1.08 9.64 -8.78
CA ASP A 56 0.46 9.36 -10.09
C ASP A 56 0.48 7.85 -10.37
N TYR A 57 -0.16 7.05 -9.49
CA TYR A 57 -0.02 5.59 -9.51
C TYR A 57 -1.27 4.89 -9.04
N LEU A 58 -1.70 3.87 -9.78
CA LEU A 58 -2.89 3.10 -9.44
C LEU A 58 -2.54 2.11 -8.32
N PHE A 59 -3.39 2.06 -7.29
CA PHE A 59 -3.21 1.08 -6.22
C PHE A 59 -3.25 -0.36 -6.74
N GLU A 60 -4.08 -0.62 -7.75
CA GLU A 60 -4.16 -1.91 -8.45
C GLU A 60 -2.81 -2.35 -9.04
N GLU A 61 -1.96 -1.42 -9.49
CA GLU A 61 -0.63 -1.77 -10.02
C GLU A 61 0.29 -2.35 -8.94
N LEU A 62 0.13 -1.97 -7.67
CA LEU A 62 0.83 -2.63 -6.56
C LEU A 62 0.38 -4.08 -6.40
N LEU A 63 -0.93 -4.32 -6.46
CA LEU A 63 -1.50 -5.66 -6.31
C LEU A 63 -1.13 -6.59 -7.48
N LEU A 64 -0.92 -6.02 -8.67
CA LEU A 64 -0.46 -6.75 -9.86
C LEU A 64 1.05 -7.03 -9.84
N THR A 65 1.84 -6.15 -9.22
CA THR A 65 3.31 -6.24 -9.24
C THR A 65 3.85 -7.04 -8.06
N LEU A 66 3.19 -6.98 -6.91
CA LEU A 66 3.62 -7.60 -5.66
C LEU A 66 2.65 -8.69 -5.25
N GLU A 67 3.17 -9.76 -4.65
CA GLU A 67 2.34 -10.76 -3.98
C GLU A 67 1.78 -10.18 -2.69
N VAL A 68 0.60 -9.54 -2.75
CA VAL A 68 -0.02 -8.91 -1.58
C VAL A 68 -0.98 -9.87 -0.90
N ILE A 69 -0.69 -10.19 0.37
CA ILE A 69 -1.49 -11.13 1.17
C ILE A 69 -2.53 -10.44 2.05
N ALA A 70 -2.37 -9.14 2.32
CA ALA A 70 -3.33 -8.32 3.04
C ALA A 70 -3.03 -6.83 2.86
N VAL A 71 -4.07 -6.00 2.99
CA VAL A 71 -3.98 -4.54 3.11
C VAL A 71 -4.56 -4.13 4.46
N ILE A 72 -3.85 -3.28 5.18
CA ILE A 72 -4.30 -2.66 6.43
C ILE A 72 -4.37 -1.16 6.17
N ALA A 73 -5.50 -0.53 6.45
CA ALA A 73 -5.70 0.90 6.25
C ALA A 73 -6.21 1.55 7.54
N THR A 74 -5.68 2.74 7.86
CA THR A 74 -6.15 3.55 9.01
C THR A 74 -7.33 4.44 8.67
N GLU A 75 -7.74 4.49 7.39
CA GLU A 75 -8.88 5.26 6.92
C GLU A 75 -9.78 4.38 6.06
N LYS A 76 -11.11 4.58 6.21
CA LYS A 76 -12.08 3.87 5.39
C LYS A 76 -12.08 4.41 3.97
N SER A 77 -12.10 3.51 2.99
CA SER A 77 -12.24 3.89 1.59
C SER A 77 -13.08 2.86 0.84
N GLN A 78 -14.23 3.30 0.33
CA GLN A 78 -15.09 2.45 -0.50
C GLN A 78 -14.35 2.00 -1.76
N LYS A 79 -13.53 2.88 -2.34
CA LYS A 79 -12.75 2.54 -3.52
C LYS A 79 -11.67 1.50 -3.22
N LEU A 80 -10.95 1.65 -2.10
CA LEU A 80 -9.99 0.65 -1.65
C LEU A 80 -10.66 -0.71 -1.40
N ALA A 81 -11.82 -0.72 -0.75
CA ALA A 81 -12.59 -1.93 -0.50
C ALA A 81 -13.03 -2.61 -1.81
N GLU A 82 -13.50 -1.84 -2.80
CA GLU A 82 -13.82 -2.36 -4.14
C GLU A 82 -12.61 -3.03 -4.79
N ILE A 83 -11.46 -2.36 -4.78
CA ILE A 83 -10.22 -2.87 -5.37
C ILE A 83 -9.77 -4.14 -4.63
N CYS A 84 -9.62 -4.10 -3.31
CA CYS A 84 -9.21 -5.26 -2.52
C CYS A 84 -10.12 -6.47 -2.74
N SER A 85 -11.45 -6.25 -2.81
CA SER A 85 -12.43 -7.29 -3.12
C SER A 85 -12.20 -7.90 -4.51
N ARG A 86 -12.01 -7.06 -5.55
CA ARG A 86 -11.74 -7.50 -6.93
C ARG A 86 -10.51 -8.41 -7.03
N TYR A 87 -9.44 -8.08 -6.32
CA TYR A 87 -8.18 -8.85 -6.34
C TYR A 87 -8.14 -9.96 -5.27
N HIS A 88 -9.23 -10.19 -4.53
CA HIS A 88 -9.31 -11.17 -3.46
C HIS A 88 -8.25 -10.99 -2.36
N VAL A 89 -7.88 -9.72 -2.10
CA VAL A 89 -6.93 -9.35 -1.06
C VAL A 89 -7.70 -8.94 0.19
N PRO A 90 -7.46 -9.55 1.36
CA PRO A 90 -8.07 -9.13 2.61
C PRO A 90 -7.77 -7.65 2.92
N LEU A 91 -8.81 -6.88 3.21
CA LEU A 91 -8.71 -5.51 3.70
C LEU A 91 -9.10 -5.45 5.18
N ILE A 92 -8.24 -4.85 5.99
CA ILE A 92 -8.48 -4.58 7.40
C ILE A 92 -8.48 -3.07 7.59
N GLU A 93 -9.64 -2.51 7.90
CA GLU A 93 -9.79 -1.08 8.21
C GLU A 93 -9.76 -0.89 9.72
N VAL A 94 -8.84 -0.06 10.20
CA VAL A 94 -8.64 0.25 11.62
C VAL A 94 -9.02 1.73 11.81
N GLY A 95 -10.32 2.00 11.87
CA GLY A 95 -10.88 3.36 11.98
C GLY A 95 -12.39 3.38 12.06
#